data_AF-A0A2E7D4M4-F1
#
_entry.id   AF-A0A2E7D4M4-F1
#
_cell.length_a   1.000
_cell.length_b   1.000
_cell.length_c   1.000
_cell.angle_alpha   90.00
_cell.angle_beta   90.00
_cell.angle_gamma   90.00
#
_symmetry.space_group_name_H-M   'P 1'
#
loop_
_entity.id
_entity.type
_entity.pdbx_description
1 polymer ?
#
loop_
_entity_poly.entity_id
_entity_poly.type
_entity_poly.pdbx_seq_one_letter_code
_entity_poly.pdbx_strand_id
1 'polypeptide(L)'
;GLERAASLAKMDKLDGNDWYTEGWQHLLTKQRFDGSWLGFSSTVPGTSFAVLFMAKATAKMMRHRPPAVAVGTGLLAGGRGLPDDLTTAETKDGKVTAKKLELPIDKLLADISNTEVGNIEAAQTSLVSQIQVGKREELIGQKDLLVKLADDTRDEVRRTAMWALGRCDDLRLAPLMIKALKDNNIDVNVEARNALCSLSRRPLGFGMPATPVAEVSPTATPIERETKIREWQREAYKRWMAWYNRIRPYEERDELPDLDAIEVKRTGRR
;
A
#
# COMPACT_ATOMS: atom_id res chain seq x y z
N GLY A 1 26.37 1.62 19.03
CA GLY A 1 26.02 0.40 18.26
C GLY A 1 24.98 -0.43 18.96
N LEU A 2 25.17 -0.73 20.25
CA LEU A 2 24.34 -1.63 21.05
C LEU A 2 22.85 -1.25 21.08
N GLU A 3 22.51 -0.01 21.43
CA GLU A 3 21.09 0.42 21.49
C GLU A 3 20.36 0.23 20.17
N ARG A 4 21.01 0.54 19.06
CA ARG A 4 20.43 0.35 17.71
C ARG A 4 20.22 -1.13 17.40
N ALA A 5 21.22 -1.97 17.65
CA ALA A 5 21.15 -3.40 17.37
C ALA A 5 20.06 -4.08 18.22
N ALA A 6 20.05 -3.83 19.52
CA ALA A 6 19.05 -4.38 20.44
C ALA A 6 17.64 -3.85 20.15
N SER A 7 17.52 -2.56 19.82
CA SER A 7 16.24 -1.96 19.42
C SER A 7 15.68 -2.61 18.15
N LEU A 8 16.49 -2.73 17.09
CA LEU A 8 16.05 -3.36 15.83
C LEU A 8 15.67 -4.83 16.01
N ALA A 9 16.38 -5.55 16.87
CA ALA A 9 16.11 -6.94 17.19
C ALA A 9 14.97 -7.15 18.21
N LYS A 10 14.37 -6.07 18.73
CA LYS A 10 13.37 -6.10 19.82
C LYS A 10 13.85 -6.92 21.04
N MET A 11 15.13 -6.78 21.38
CA MET A 11 15.75 -7.50 22.50
C MET A 11 15.76 -6.63 23.75
N ASP A 12 15.05 -7.06 24.79
CA ASP A 12 15.06 -6.39 26.10
C ASP A 12 16.24 -6.84 26.97
N LYS A 13 16.83 -8.00 26.67
CA LYS A 13 17.95 -8.58 27.41
C LYS A 13 19.01 -9.15 26.47
N LEU A 14 20.27 -9.10 26.90
CA LEU A 14 21.38 -9.79 26.27
C LEU A 14 22.00 -10.72 27.30
N ASP A 15 22.00 -12.02 27.02
CA ASP A 15 22.53 -13.04 27.94
C ASP A 15 21.93 -12.95 29.36
N GLY A 16 20.61 -12.76 29.44
CA GLY A 16 19.88 -12.62 30.71
C GLY A 16 19.96 -11.24 31.38
N ASN A 17 20.86 -10.38 30.93
CA ASN A 17 21.14 -9.06 31.50
C ASN A 17 20.38 -7.92 30.81
N ASP A 18 19.96 -6.91 31.57
CA ASP A 18 19.35 -5.70 31.02
C ASP A 18 20.44 -4.77 30.49
N TRP A 19 20.75 -4.98 29.21
CA TRP A 19 21.79 -4.24 28.49
C TRP A 19 21.59 -2.73 28.52
N TYR A 20 20.34 -2.25 28.61
CA TYR A 20 20.06 -0.82 28.60
C TYR A 20 20.37 -0.20 29.95
N THR A 21 19.87 -0.82 31.03
CA THR A 21 20.12 -0.37 32.40
C THR A 21 21.62 -0.38 32.72
N GLU A 22 22.33 -1.44 32.32
CA GLU A 22 23.78 -1.53 32.50
C GLU A 22 24.56 -0.51 31.67
N GLY A 23 24.21 -0.35 30.39
CA GLY A 23 24.83 0.66 29.53
C GLY A 23 24.59 2.09 30.03
N TRP A 24 23.40 2.37 30.55
CA TRP A 24 23.06 3.65 31.15
C TRP A 24 23.91 3.94 32.40
N GLN A 25 24.00 2.98 33.32
CA GLN A 25 24.82 3.11 34.52
C GLN A 25 26.30 3.30 34.17
N HIS A 26 26.80 2.54 33.19
CA HIS A 26 28.17 2.71 32.70
C HIS A 26 28.42 4.14 32.19
N LEU A 27 27.52 4.67 31.35
CA LEU A 27 27.63 6.05 30.86
C LEU A 27 27.58 7.07 32.00
N LEU A 28 26.70 6.88 32.99
CA LEU A 28 26.60 7.80 34.13
C LEU A 28 27.93 7.88 34.92
N THR A 29 28.60 6.74 35.13
CA THR A 29 29.91 6.71 35.83
C THR A 29 31.05 7.33 35.03
N LYS A 30 30.89 7.51 33.72
CA LYS A 30 31.91 8.03 32.80
C LYS A 30 31.65 9.47 32.36
N GLN A 31 30.58 10.09 32.83
CA GLN A 31 30.26 11.48 32.52
C GLN A 31 31.29 12.41 33.20
N ARG A 32 31.86 13.34 32.43
CA ARG A 32 32.76 14.37 32.96
C ARG A 32 31.96 15.46 33.68
N PHE A 33 32.65 16.28 34.47
CA PHE A 33 32.01 17.37 35.23
C PHE A 33 31.26 18.38 34.34
N ASP A 34 31.74 18.60 33.11
CA ASP A 34 31.09 19.46 32.11
C ASP A 34 29.91 18.79 31.38
N GLY A 35 29.55 17.56 31.79
CA GLY A 35 28.48 16.77 31.21
C GLY A 35 28.87 16.02 29.94
N SER A 36 30.13 16.10 29.49
CA SER A 36 30.58 15.47 28.25
C SER A 36 31.06 14.03 28.43
N TRP A 37 31.10 13.28 27.33
CA TRP A 37 31.70 11.94 27.27
C TRP A 37 32.83 11.89 26.25
N LEU A 38 33.97 11.34 26.65
CA LEU A 38 35.08 11.08 25.74
C LEU A 38 34.79 9.81 24.94
N GLY A 39 34.65 9.96 23.62
CA GLY A 39 34.50 8.84 22.70
C GLY A 39 35.84 8.31 22.21
N PHE A 40 35.80 7.28 21.36
CA PHE A 40 36.99 6.68 20.75
C PHE A 40 37.85 7.68 19.95
N SER A 41 37.21 8.61 19.23
CA SER A 41 37.90 9.60 18.40
C SER A 41 38.01 10.97 19.07
N SER A 42 36.92 11.47 19.66
CA SER A 42 36.87 12.78 20.33
C SER A 42 35.63 12.92 21.22
N THR A 43 35.58 14.01 21.99
CA THR A 43 34.49 14.30 22.94
C THR A 43 33.15 14.56 22.26
N VAL A 44 33.13 15.17 21.06
CA VAL A 44 31.88 15.54 20.38
C VAL A 44 31.09 14.30 19.92
N PRO A 45 31.68 13.33 19.17
CA PRO A 45 31.01 12.08 18.85
C PRO A 45 30.70 11.25 20.09
N GLY A 46 31.60 11.23 21.09
CA GLY A 46 31.38 10.51 22.35
C GLY A 46 30.11 10.97 23.08
N THR A 47 29.98 12.29 23.25
CA THR A 47 28.82 12.93 23.86
C THR A 47 27.56 12.67 23.04
N SER A 48 27.65 12.81 21.71
CA SER A 48 26.52 12.57 20.80
C SER A 48 26.00 11.13 20.93
N PHE A 49 26.89 10.13 20.93
CA PHE A 49 26.49 8.73 21.06
C PHE A 49 25.94 8.40 22.45
N ALA A 50 26.50 8.98 23.51
CA ALA A 50 26.00 8.81 24.87
C ALA A 50 24.57 9.35 25.00
N VAL A 51 24.32 10.58 24.53
CA VAL A 51 22.98 11.19 24.54
C VAL A 51 21.99 10.38 23.69
N LEU A 52 22.38 9.92 22.50
CA LEU A 52 21.51 9.10 21.65
C LEU A 52 21.15 7.76 22.30
N PHE A 53 22.11 7.11 22.96
CA PHE A 53 21.89 5.88 23.71
C PHE A 53 20.92 6.12 24.87
N MET A 54 21.19 7.12 25.70
CA MET A 54 20.36 7.50 26.86
C MET A 54 18.94 7.94 26.45
N ALA A 55 18.80 8.63 25.33
CA ALA A 55 17.49 9.06 24.84
C ALA A 55 16.64 7.91 24.27
N LYS A 56 17.19 6.68 24.14
CA LYS A 56 16.62 5.58 23.34
C LYS A 56 16.21 6.06 21.94
N ALA A 57 17.10 6.81 21.29
CA ALA A 57 16.75 7.54 20.07
C ALA A 57 16.27 6.61 18.94
N THR A 58 16.86 5.43 18.79
CA THR A 58 16.43 4.45 17.77
C THR A 58 15.05 3.89 18.13
N ALA A 59 14.85 3.47 19.39
CA ALA A 59 13.54 2.97 19.82
C ALA A 59 12.42 3.99 19.66
N LYS A 60 12.70 5.28 19.93
CA LYS A 60 11.75 6.39 19.70
C LYS A 60 11.45 6.59 18.21
N MET A 61 12.47 6.57 17.35
CA MET A 61 12.27 6.64 15.89
C MET A 61 11.43 5.46 15.37
N MET A 62 11.61 4.25 15.92
CA MET A 62 10.79 3.10 15.54
C MET A 62 9.34 3.22 16.01
N ARG A 63 9.10 3.78 17.20
CA ARG A 63 7.75 4.08 17.72
C ARG A 63 7.04 5.15 16.90
N HIS A 64 7.80 6.13 16.42
CA HIS A 64 7.33 7.19 15.52
C HIS A 64 7.54 6.86 14.04
N ARG A 65 7.64 5.58 13.65
CA ARG A 65 7.45 5.25 12.25
C ARG A 65 6.01 5.62 11.95
N PRO A 66 5.71 6.71 11.21
CA PRO A 66 4.37 6.86 10.67
C PRO A 66 4.11 5.54 9.93
N PRO A 67 2.93 4.89 10.10
CA PRO A 67 2.61 3.75 9.26
C PRO A 67 2.96 4.18 7.85
N ALA A 68 3.88 3.43 7.21
CA ALA A 68 4.46 3.80 5.92
C ALA A 68 3.33 4.40 5.11
N VAL A 69 3.40 5.71 4.79
CA VAL A 69 2.27 6.49 4.26
C VAL A 69 1.51 5.55 3.37
N ALA A 70 0.35 5.09 3.85
CA ALA A 70 -0.25 3.89 3.32
C ALA A 70 -0.89 4.29 1.99
N VAL A 71 -0.07 4.33 0.96
CA VAL A 71 -0.50 4.43 -0.43
C VAL A 71 -1.43 3.24 -0.62
N GLY A 72 -2.74 3.49 -0.62
CA GLY A 72 -3.76 2.44 -0.67
C GLY A 72 -4.62 2.24 0.58
N THR A 73 -4.71 3.20 1.51
CA THR A 73 -5.83 3.26 2.49
C THR A 73 -7.17 3.62 1.85
N GLY A 74 -7.26 3.70 0.51
CA GLY A 74 -8.42 4.15 -0.26
C GLY A 74 -9.76 3.49 0.09
N LEU A 75 -9.76 2.27 0.67
CA LEU A 75 -10.96 1.64 1.20
C LEU A 75 -11.52 2.36 2.45
N LEU A 76 -10.65 2.83 3.35
CA LEU A 76 -10.96 3.37 4.69
C LEU A 76 -10.66 4.88 4.89
N ALA A 77 -10.15 5.57 3.87
CA ALA A 77 -9.73 6.98 4.00
C ALA A 77 -10.87 7.95 3.62
N GLY A 78 -11.08 9.00 4.45
CA GLY A 78 -11.99 10.12 4.16
C GLY A 78 -13.41 10.00 4.72
N GLY A 79 -13.62 9.27 5.83
CA GLY A 79 -14.95 8.97 6.37
C GLY A 79 -15.69 7.85 5.63
N ARG A 80 -15.01 7.23 4.66
CA ARG A 80 -15.49 6.10 3.87
C ARG A 80 -15.20 4.81 4.65
N GLY A 81 -16.24 4.08 5.09
CA GLY A 81 -16.12 2.84 5.87
C GLY A 81 -16.22 3.00 7.40
N LEU A 82 -16.85 4.09 7.90
CA LEU A 82 -17.36 4.11 9.27
C LEU A 82 -18.76 3.48 9.26
N PRO A 83 -19.07 2.50 10.13
CA PRO A 83 -20.41 1.93 10.22
C PRO A 83 -21.45 3.03 10.49
N ASP A 84 -22.58 2.98 9.79
CA ASP A 84 -23.74 3.87 10.05
C ASP A 84 -24.24 3.78 11.50
N ASP A 85 -23.99 2.63 12.15
CA ASP A 85 -24.30 2.38 13.56
C ASP A 85 -23.03 2.32 14.42
N LEU A 86 -22.72 3.46 15.06
CA LEU A 86 -21.55 3.63 15.94
C LEU A 86 -21.77 3.08 17.35
N THR A 87 -22.92 2.48 17.66
CA THR A 87 -23.20 1.96 19.01
C THR A 87 -22.31 0.76 19.40
N THR A 88 -21.72 0.10 18.41
CA THR A 88 -20.79 -1.05 18.60
C THR A 88 -19.32 -0.69 18.38
N ALA A 89 -19.01 0.59 18.17
CA ALA A 89 -17.66 1.09 17.96
C ALA A 89 -16.84 1.07 19.26
N GLU A 90 -15.82 0.23 19.35
CA GLU A 90 -14.81 0.38 20.40
C GLU A 90 -13.77 1.41 19.96
N THR A 91 -13.54 2.39 20.83
CA THR A 91 -12.53 3.45 20.61
C THR A 91 -11.25 3.04 21.30
N LYS A 92 -10.22 2.71 20.53
CA LYS A 92 -8.84 2.57 21.02
C LYS A 92 -7.98 3.62 20.33
N ASP A 93 -7.37 4.50 21.12
CA ASP A 93 -6.47 5.57 20.65
C ASP A 93 -7.08 6.53 19.60
N GLY A 94 -8.36 6.90 19.76
CA GLY A 94 -9.03 7.87 18.88
C GLY A 94 -9.43 7.33 17.51
N LYS A 95 -9.35 6.01 17.30
CA LYS A 95 -9.77 5.33 16.08
C LYS A 95 -10.95 4.40 16.39
N VAL A 96 -12.08 4.62 15.73
CA VAL A 96 -13.26 3.76 15.80
C VAL A 96 -12.93 2.44 15.09
N THR A 97 -13.01 1.32 15.81
CA THR A 97 -12.84 -0.02 15.23
C THR A 97 -14.14 -0.81 15.37
N ALA A 98 -14.71 -1.23 14.24
CA ALA A 98 -15.83 -2.15 14.19
C ALA A 98 -15.42 -3.55 14.72
N LYS A 99 -16.40 -4.28 15.25
CA LYS A 99 -16.24 -5.65 15.78
C LYS A 99 -15.48 -6.52 14.78
N LYS A 100 -14.26 -6.92 15.14
CA LYS A 100 -13.32 -7.61 14.25
C LYS A 100 -13.87 -9.00 13.89
N LEU A 101 -14.44 -9.17 12.70
CA LEU A 101 -14.72 -10.49 12.13
C LEU A 101 -13.38 -11.19 11.85
N GLU A 102 -13.00 -12.20 12.64
CA GLU A 102 -11.79 -13.00 12.39
C GLU A 102 -12.06 -14.16 11.42
N LEU A 103 -12.76 -13.89 10.31
CA LEU A 103 -13.00 -14.90 9.29
C LEU A 103 -11.78 -15.07 8.37
N PRO A 104 -11.54 -16.28 7.83
CA PRO A 104 -10.57 -16.51 6.75
C PRO A 104 -10.82 -15.63 5.52
N ILE A 105 -9.77 -15.33 4.75
CA ILE A 105 -9.84 -14.41 3.60
C ILE A 105 -10.86 -14.89 2.54
N ASP A 106 -10.93 -16.19 2.26
CA ASP A 106 -11.91 -16.78 1.34
C ASP A 106 -13.35 -16.54 1.81
N LYS A 107 -13.61 -16.69 3.12
CA LYS A 107 -14.92 -16.43 3.73
C LYS A 107 -15.28 -14.95 3.69
N LEU A 108 -14.33 -14.07 3.99
CA LEU A 108 -14.55 -12.63 3.87
C LEU A 108 -14.90 -12.22 2.44
N LEU A 109 -14.21 -12.77 1.44
CA LEU A 109 -14.49 -12.48 0.04
C LEU A 109 -15.84 -13.06 -0.41
N ALA A 110 -16.21 -14.24 0.08
CA ALA A 110 -17.54 -14.83 -0.16
C ALA A 110 -18.66 -14.03 0.53
N ASP A 111 -18.42 -13.49 1.72
CA ASP A 111 -19.40 -12.65 2.41
C ASP A 111 -19.59 -11.31 1.68
N ILE A 112 -18.50 -10.72 1.16
CA ILE A 112 -18.56 -9.55 0.27
C ILE A 112 -19.40 -9.87 -0.98
N SER A 113 -19.30 -11.08 -1.53
CA SER A 113 -20.07 -11.48 -2.71
C SER A 113 -21.54 -11.81 -2.42
N ASN A 114 -21.89 -12.24 -1.21
CA ASN A 114 -23.22 -12.80 -0.93
C ASN A 114 -24.14 -11.92 -0.10
N THR A 115 -23.62 -10.87 0.57
CA THR A 115 -24.43 -10.16 1.59
C THR A 115 -25.11 -8.89 1.08
N GLU A 116 -26.23 -8.55 1.73
CA GLU A 116 -26.82 -7.20 1.75
C GLU A 116 -25.79 -6.17 2.27
N VAL A 117 -25.86 -4.95 1.75
CA VAL A 117 -24.83 -3.88 1.85
C VAL A 117 -24.23 -3.69 3.25
N GLY A 118 -25.03 -3.85 4.32
CA GLY A 118 -24.59 -3.60 5.70
C GLY A 118 -23.48 -4.52 6.25
N ASN A 119 -23.25 -5.71 5.69
CA ASN A 119 -22.15 -6.60 6.13
C ASN A 119 -20.87 -6.45 5.30
N ILE A 120 -20.93 -5.73 4.17
CA ILE A 120 -19.80 -5.57 3.26
C ILE A 120 -18.69 -4.76 3.94
N GLU A 121 -19.04 -3.72 4.68
CA GLU A 121 -18.08 -2.83 5.36
C GLU A 121 -17.27 -3.54 6.45
N ALA A 122 -17.95 -4.38 7.25
CA ALA A 122 -17.30 -5.15 8.31
C ALA A 122 -16.33 -6.19 7.71
N ALA A 123 -16.74 -6.84 6.62
CA ALA A 123 -15.89 -7.76 5.87
C ALA A 123 -14.70 -7.05 5.21
N GLN A 124 -14.92 -5.88 4.60
CA GLN A 124 -13.88 -5.02 4.02
C GLN A 124 -12.86 -4.56 5.07
N THR A 125 -13.33 -4.10 6.23
CA THR A 125 -12.47 -3.66 7.34
C THR A 125 -11.61 -4.81 7.84
N SER A 126 -12.20 -5.99 8.02
CA SER A 126 -11.46 -7.18 8.40
C SER A 126 -10.43 -7.56 7.34
N LEU A 127 -10.81 -7.59 6.06
CA LEU A 127 -9.92 -7.88 4.94
C LEU A 127 -8.71 -6.94 4.96
N VAL A 128 -8.92 -5.62 5.00
CA VAL A 128 -7.85 -4.63 5.06
C VAL A 128 -6.93 -4.87 6.25
N SER A 129 -7.51 -5.11 7.43
CA SER A 129 -6.73 -5.36 8.63
C SER A 129 -5.84 -6.60 8.48
N GLN A 130 -6.39 -7.72 8.00
CA GLN A 130 -5.66 -8.98 7.86
C GLN A 130 -4.49 -8.88 6.90
N ILE A 131 -4.65 -8.15 5.79
CA ILE A 131 -3.54 -7.92 4.85
C ILE A 131 -2.47 -7.00 5.45
N GLN A 132 -2.85 -6.00 6.27
CA GLN A 132 -1.88 -5.15 6.96
C GLN A 132 -1.07 -5.92 8.02
N VAL A 133 -1.65 -6.94 8.67
CA VAL A 133 -0.94 -7.79 9.64
C VAL A 133 -0.15 -8.93 8.95
N GLY A 134 -0.14 -9.00 7.62
CA GLY A 134 0.76 -9.86 6.86
C GLY A 134 0.13 -11.11 6.23
N LYS A 135 -1.20 -11.23 6.16
CA LYS A 135 -1.88 -12.37 5.48
C LYS A 135 -1.95 -12.20 3.96
N ARG A 136 -0.89 -11.67 3.33
CA ARG A 136 -0.87 -11.35 1.90
C ARG A 136 -0.91 -12.63 1.04
N GLU A 137 -0.29 -13.70 1.52
CA GLU A 137 -0.18 -14.99 0.87
C GLU A 137 -1.56 -15.67 0.76
N GLU A 138 -2.39 -15.57 1.79
CA GLU A 138 -3.79 -16.03 1.76
C GLU A 138 -4.58 -15.31 0.67
N LEU A 139 -4.41 -13.99 0.52
CA LEU A 139 -5.04 -13.21 -0.55
C LEU A 139 -4.58 -13.61 -1.95
N ILE A 140 -3.28 -13.89 -2.10
CA ILE A 140 -2.70 -14.39 -3.36
C ILE A 140 -3.32 -15.74 -3.73
N GLY A 141 -3.65 -16.58 -2.76
CA GLY A 141 -4.38 -17.84 -2.97
C GLY A 141 -5.81 -17.67 -3.49
N GLN A 142 -6.39 -16.47 -3.39
CA GLN A 142 -7.78 -16.17 -3.79
C GLN A 142 -7.88 -15.40 -5.11
N LYS A 143 -6.82 -15.36 -5.93
CA LYS A 143 -6.79 -14.61 -7.21
C LYS A 143 -7.98 -14.91 -8.12
N ASP A 144 -8.34 -16.17 -8.30
CA ASP A 144 -9.45 -16.55 -9.19
C ASP A 144 -10.79 -16.01 -8.70
N LEU A 145 -10.99 -15.99 -7.38
CA LEU A 145 -12.16 -15.38 -6.77
C LEU A 145 -12.15 -13.86 -6.97
N LEU A 146 -11.01 -13.20 -6.73
CA LEU A 146 -10.87 -11.75 -6.92
C LEU A 146 -11.11 -11.31 -8.37
N VAL A 147 -10.69 -12.12 -9.35
CA VAL A 147 -10.97 -11.87 -10.78
C VAL A 147 -12.48 -11.95 -11.04
N LYS A 148 -13.19 -12.90 -10.44
CA LYS A 148 -14.67 -12.97 -10.55
C LYS A 148 -15.35 -11.76 -9.91
N LEU A 149 -14.89 -11.34 -8.73
CA LEU A 149 -15.45 -10.17 -8.02
C LEU A 149 -15.20 -8.85 -8.76
N ALA A 150 -14.16 -8.78 -9.60
CA ALA A 150 -13.88 -7.61 -10.43
C ALA A 150 -14.96 -7.33 -11.49
N ASP A 151 -15.75 -8.33 -11.87
CA ASP A 151 -16.87 -8.20 -12.81
C ASP A 151 -18.25 -8.27 -12.11
N ASP A 152 -18.33 -8.14 -10.77
CA ASP A 152 -19.60 -8.13 -10.02
C ASP A 152 -20.48 -6.92 -10.41
N THR A 153 -21.80 -7.08 -10.35
CA THR A 153 -22.76 -5.99 -10.64
C THR A 153 -22.65 -4.80 -9.70
N ARG A 154 -22.26 -5.01 -8.44
CA ARG A 154 -22.13 -3.99 -7.40
C ARG A 154 -20.75 -3.36 -7.44
N ASP A 155 -20.72 -2.03 -7.49
CA ASP A 155 -19.52 -1.22 -7.52
C ASP A 155 -18.66 -1.37 -6.27
N GLU A 156 -19.26 -1.54 -5.08
CA GLU A 156 -18.52 -1.79 -3.83
C GLU A 156 -17.69 -3.08 -3.88
N VAL A 157 -18.24 -4.14 -4.49
CA VAL A 157 -17.56 -5.43 -4.66
C VAL A 157 -16.43 -5.29 -5.66
N ARG A 158 -16.68 -4.67 -6.82
CA ARG A 158 -15.63 -4.41 -7.83
C ARG A 158 -14.50 -3.55 -7.27
N ARG A 159 -14.82 -2.53 -6.48
CA ARG A 159 -13.85 -1.68 -5.78
C ARG A 159 -12.97 -2.50 -4.83
N THR A 160 -13.59 -3.35 -4.01
CA THR A 160 -12.87 -4.23 -3.08
C THR A 160 -11.95 -5.20 -3.83
N ALA A 161 -12.43 -5.75 -4.95
CA ALA A 161 -11.64 -6.60 -5.82
C ALA A 161 -10.41 -5.85 -6.37
N MET A 162 -10.56 -4.62 -6.88
CA MET A 162 -9.43 -3.81 -7.35
C MET A 162 -8.39 -3.56 -6.26
N TRP A 163 -8.85 -3.19 -5.05
CA TRP A 163 -7.98 -2.97 -3.90
C TRP A 163 -7.14 -4.21 -3.54
N ALA A 164 -7.79 -5.38 -3.58
CA ALA A 164 -7.18 -6.66 -3.26
C ALA A 164 -6.21 -7.14 -4.35
N LEU A 165 -6.62 -7.07 -5.63
CA LEU A 165 -5.79 -7.44 -6.78
C LEU A 165 -4.48 -6.64 -6.81
N GLY A 166 -4.52 -5.35 -6.46
CA GLY A 166 -3.33 -4.49 -6.36
C GLY A 166 -2.30 -4.97 -5.34
N ARG A 167 -2.73 -5.79 -4.36
CA ARG A 167 -1.88 -6.38 -3.33
C ARG A 167 -1.41 -7.80 -3.69
N CYS A 168 -1.86 -8.39 -4.79
CA CYS A 168 -1.38 -9.70 -5.21
C CYS A 168 0.02 -9.69 -5.86
N ASP A 169 0.60 -8.51 -6.15
CA ASP A 169 1.89 -8.32 -6.88
C ASP A 169 1.97 -9.05 -8.23
N ASP A 170 0.84 -9.37 -8.85
CA ASP A 170 0.80 -10.14 -10.09
C ASP A 170 0.63 -9.21 -11.28
N LEU A 171 1.69 -9.07 -12.08
CA LEU A 171 1.69 -8.24 -13.28
C LEU A 171 0.66 -8.70 -14.31
N ARG A 172 0.31 -9.99 -14.34
CA ARG A 172 -0.69 -10.55 -15.27
C ARG A 172 -2.10 -10.04 -15.00
N LEU A 173 -2.34 -9.48 -13.81
CA LEU A 173 -3.62 -8.86 -13.43
C LEU A 173 -3.70 -7.38 -13.83
N ALA A 174 -2.61 -6.78 -14.33
CA ALA A 174 -2.59 -5.38 -14.76
C ALA A 174 -3.65 -5.06 -15.83
N PRO A 175 -3.90 -5.88 -16.87
CA PRO A 175 -4.95 -5.61 -17.86
C PRO A 175 -6.34 -5.47 -17.24
N LEU A 176 -6.65 -6.27 -16.21
CA LEU A 176 -7.92 -6.20 -15.50
C LEU A 176 -8.07 -4.87 -14.75
N MET A 177 -7.02 -4.43 -14.04
CA MET A 177 -7.01 -3.11 -13.39
C MET A 177 -7.08 -1.97 -14.41
N ILE A 178 -6.42 -2.11 -15.56
CA ILE A 178 -6.46 -1.11 -16.65
C ILE A 178 -7.87 -1.00 -17.25
N LYS A 179 -8.58 -2.12 -17.41
CA LYS A 179 -10.00 -2.14 -17.82
C LYS A 179 -10.87 -1.39 -16.80
N ALA A 180 -10.66 -1.61 -15.49
CA ALA A 180 -11.42 -0.98 -14.41
C ALA A 180 -11.21 0.54 -14.28
N LEU A 181 -10.19 1.12 -14.92
CA LEU A 181 -10.07 2.58 -15.05
C LEU A 181 -11.22 3.21 -15.86
N LYS A 182 -11.97 2.40 -16.61
CA LYS A 182 -13.15 2.82 -17.39
C LYS A 182 -14.47 2.37 -16.76
N ASP A 183 -14.45 1.93 -15.50
CA ASP A 183 -15.67 1.57 -14.77
C ASP A 183 -16.62 2.77 -14.67
N ASN A 184 -17.94 2.51 -14.64
CA ASN A 184 -18.95 3.55 -14.49
C ASN A 184 -18.91 4.21 -13.11
N ASN A 185 -18.39 3.52 -12.10
CA ASN A 185 -18.24 4.06 -10.75
C ASN A 185 -16.85 4.69 -10.55
N ILE A 186 -16.85 5.93 -10.07
CA ILE A 186 -15.65 6.74 -9.86
C ILE A 186 -14.72 6.13 -8.81
N ASP A 187 -15.25 5.54 -7.74
CA ASP A 187 -14.45 4.94 -6.69
C ASP A 187 -13.74 3.67 -7.19
N VAL A 188 -14.36 2.91 -8.11
CA VAL A 188 -13.70 1.80 -8.80
C VAL A 188 -12.55 2.31 -9.67
N ASN A 189 -12.72 3.43 -10.38
CA ASN A 189 -11.63 4.04 -11.17
C ASN A 189 -10.44 4.45 -10.30
N VAL A 190 -10.72 5.09 -9.16
CA VAL A 190 -9.70 5.52 -8.19
C VAL A 190 -8.96 4.31 -7.62
N GLU A 191 -9.68 3.26 -7.26
CA GLU A 191 -9.06 2.07 -6.68
C GLU A 191 -8.26 1.28 -7.71
N ALA A 192 -8.73 1.18 -8.94
CA ALA A 192 -7.98 0.61 -10.07
C ALA A 192 -6.67 1.38 -10.31
N ARG A 193 -6.70 2.72 -10.29
CA ARG A 193 -5.49 3.56 -10.37
C ARG A 193 -4.55 3.27 -9.20
N ASN A 194 -5.06 3.19 -7.97
CA ASN A 194 -4.24 2.93 -6.77
C ASN A 194 -3.60 1.53 -6.80
N ALA A 195 -4.32 0.52 -7.28
CA ALA A 195 -3.82 -0.82 -7.49
C ALA A 195 -2.66 -0.81 -8.50
N LEU A 196 -2.81 -0.12 -9.63
CA LEU A 196 -1.77 0.06 -10.63
C LEU A 196 -0.56 0.85 -10.10
N CYS A 197 -0.77 1.91 -9.33
CA CYS A 197 0.30 2.66 -8.66
C CYS A 197 1.11 1.77 -7.71
N SER A 198 0.43 0.91 -6.94
CA SER A 198 1.06 -0.05 -6.03
C SER A 198 1.86 -1.09 -6.81
N LEU A 199 1.24 -1.75 -7.79
CA LEU A 199 1.85 -2.80 -8.62
C LEU A 199 3.08 -2.29 -9.38
N SER A 200 2.97 -1.10 -9.97
CA SER A 200 4.05 -0.49 -10.76
C SER A 200 5.12 0.24 -9.94
N ARG A 201 4.94 0.34 -8.60
CA ARG A 201 5.77 1.15 -7.70
C ARG A 201 5.85 2.62 -8.15
N ARG A 202 4.73 3.16 -8.63
CA ARG A 202 4.59 4.56 -9.11
C ARG A 202 3.49 5.27 -8.33
N PRO A 203 3.77 5.84 -7.14
CA PRO A 203 2.73 6.43 -6.28
C PRO A 203 1.96 7.59 -6.92
N LEU A 204 2.59 8.33 -7.84
CA LEU A 204 1.99 9.48 -8.51
C LEU A 204 1.20 9.13 -9.79
N GLY A 205 1.16 7.86 -10.22
CA GLY A 205 0.37 7.45 -11.39
C GLY A 205 0.62 8.32 -12.65
N PHE A 206 1.88 8.52 -13.01
CA PHE A 206 2.31 9.41 -14.12
C PHE A 206 1.97 10.90 -13.93
N GLY A 207 1.84 11.36 -12.69
CA GLY A 207 1.46 12.74 -12.38
C GLY A 207 0.00 13.05 -12.67
N MET A 208 -0.82 12.02 -12.92
CA MET A 208 -2.25 12.21 -13.17
C MET A 208 -3.00 12.52 -11.87
N PRO A 209 -4.10 13.31 -11.96
CA PRO A 209 -5.00 13.51 -10.84
C PRO A 209 -5.45 12.18 -10.23
N ALA A 210 -5.52 12.13 -8.90
CA ALA A 210 -5.85 10.91 -8.17
C ALA A 210 -7.31 10.46 -8.38
N THR A 211 -8.21 11.40 -8.67
CA THR A 211 -9.62 11.14 -8.95
C THR A 211 -10.01 11.74 -10.30
N PRO A 212 -10.95 11.11 -11.04
CA PRO A 212 -11.50 11.66 -12.29
C PRO A 212 -12.13 13.05 -12.15
N VAL A 213 -12.55 13.41 -10.93
CA VAL A 213 -13.27 14.67 -10.63
C VAL A 213 -12.41 15.72 -9.93
N ALA A 214 -11.11 15.48 -9.76
CA ALA A 214 -10.23 16.36 -8.99
C ALA A 214 -10.15 17.80 -9.54
N GLU A 215 -10.24 17.95 -10.86
CA GLU A 215 -10.15 19.24 -11.56
C GLU A 215 -11.51 19.72 -12.07
N VAL A 216 -12.60 19.08 -11.66
CA VAL A 216 -13.96 19.46 -12.08
C VAL A 216 -14.49 20.56 -11.15
N SER A 217 -14.95 21.67 -11.74
CA SER A 217 -15.58 22.75 -10.97
C SER A 217 -16.81 22.24 -10.20
N PRO A 218 -17.04 22.68 -8.95
CA PRO A 218 -18.27 22.38 -8.21
C PRO A 218 -19.55 22.82 -8.94
N THR A 219 -19.45 23.86 -9.78
CA THR A 219 -20.56 24.42 -10.57
C THR A 219 -20.66 23.83 -11.98
N ALA A 220 -19.81 22.87 -12.34
CA ALA A 220 -19.82 22.25 -13.66
C ALA A 220 -21.15 21.54 -13.95
N THR A 221 -21.62 21.67 -15.19
CA THR A 221 -22.80 20.95 -15.66
C THR A 221 -22.57 19.43 -15.66
N PRO A 222 -23.63 18.60 -15.64
CA PRO A 222 -23.49 17.14 -15.72
C PRO A 222 -22.71 16.68 -16.97
N ILE A 223 -22.90 17.36 -18.10
CA ILE A 223 -22.23 17.04 -19.37
C ILE A 223 -20.73 17.36 -19.29
N GLU A 224 -20.35 18.51 -18.75
CA GLU A 224 -18.94 18.88 -18.56
C GLU A 224 -18.24 17.93 -17.59
N ARG A 225 -18.92 17.56 -16.49
CA ARG A 225 -18.41 16.58 -15.52
C ARG A 225 -18.16 15.23 -16.17
N GLU A 226 -19.14 14.70 -16.91
CA GLU A 226 -19.02 13.43 -17.63
C GLU A 226 -17.87 13.49 -18.66
N THR A 227 -17.73 14.60 -19.37
CA THR A 227 -16.66 14.81 -20.35
C THR A 227 -15.29 14.74 -19.69
N LYS A 228 -15.11 15.44 -18.55
CA LYS A 228 -13.86 15.42 -17.78
C LYS A 228 -13.52 14.04 -17.22
N ILE A 229 -14.53 13.31 -16.73
CA ILE A 229 -14.34 11.92 -16.28
C ILE A 229 -13.86 11.06 -17.45
N ARG A 230 -14.51 11.13 -18.62
CA ARG A 230 -14.11 10.35 -19.81
C ARG A 230 -12.72 10.71 -20.32
N GLU A 231 -12.35 11.99 -20.29
CA GLU A 231 -10.99 12.44 -20.62
C GLU A 231 -9.95 11.80 -19.69
N TRP A 232 -10.20 11.85 -18.38
CA TRP A 232 -9.34 11.20 -17.39
C TRP A 232 -9.25 9.69 -17.64
N GLN A 233 -10.37 9.00 -17.85
CA GLN A 233 -10.40 7.55 -18.07
C GLN A 233 -9.63 7.14 -19.33
N ARG A 234 -9.78 7.91 -20.42
CA ARG A 234 -9.07 7.68 -21.69
C ARG A 234 -7.57 7.83 -21.52
N GLU A 235 -7.12 8.91 -20.89
CA GLU A 235 -5.69 9.19 -20.71
C GLU A 235 -5.06 8.19 -19.72
N ALA A 236 -5.76 7.85 -18.64
CA ALA A 236 -5.31 6.86 -17.67
C ALA A 236 -5.13 5.50 -18.33
N TYR A 237 -6.15 5.03 -19.06
CA TYR A 237 -6.09 3.78 -19.82
C TYR A 237 -4.91 3.78 -20.79
N LYS A 238 -4.73 4.85 -21.58
CA LYS A 238 -3.64 4.96 -22.56
C LYS A 238 -2.27 4.83 -21.89
N ARG A 239 -2.02 5.58 -20.82
CA ARG A 239 -0.72 5.58 -20.13
C ARG A 239 -0.42 4.25 -19.46
N TRP A 240 -1.40 3.68 -18.76
CA TRP A 240 -1.21 2.40 -18.09
C TRP A 240 -1.11 1.23 -19.07
N MET A 241 -1.85 1.24 -20.17
CA MET A 241 -1.71 0.23 -21.22
C MET A 241 -0.33 0.30 -21.90
N ALA A 242 0.15 1.51 -22.21
CA ALA A 242 1.50 1.70 -22.75
C ALA A 242 2.58 1.22 -21.76
N TRP A 243 2.40 1.48 -20.47
CA TRP A 243 3.29 0.96 -19.43
C TRP A 243 3.30 -0.57 -19.39
N TYR A 244 2.12 -1.20 -19.37
CA TYR A 244 2.00 -2.65 -19.32
C TYR A 244 2.60 -3.30 -20.57
N ASN A 245 2.28 -2.81 -21.77
CA ASN A 245 2.84 -3.35 -23.03
C ASN A 245 4.37 -3.32 -23.07
N ARG A 246 4.99 -2.34 -22.41
CA ARG A 246 6.46 -2.25 -22.31
C ARG A 246 7.07 -3.31 -21.40
N ILE A 247 6.35 -3.74 -20.36
CA ILE A 247 6.89 -4.62 -19.31
C ILE A 247 6.22 -6.00 -19.23
N ARG A 248 5.19 -6.25 -20.04
CA ARG A 248 4.44 -7.51 -20.04
C ARG A 248 5.38 -8.71 -20.25
N PRO A 249 5.08 -9.86 -19.62
CA PRO A 249 5.81 -11.12 -19.81
C PRO A 249 6.06 -11.44 -21.28
N TYR A 250 7.17 -12.12 -21.58
CA TYR A 250 7.56 -12.42 -22.95
C TYR A 250 6.51 -13.27 -23.68
N GLU A 251 5.87 -14.19 -22.96
CA GLU A 251 4.82 -15.07 -23.46
C GLU A 251 3.55 -14.31 -23.92
N GLU A 252 3.37 -13.07 -23.46
CA GLU A 252 2.24 -12.21 -23.80
C GLU A 252 2.61 -11.17 -24.88
N ARG A 253 3.84 -11.21 -25.41
CA ARG A 253 4.26 -10.37 -26.53
C ARG A 253 3.96 -11.12 -27.81
N ASP A 254 2.87 -10.76 -28.48
CA ASP A 254 2.44 -11.29 -29.79
C ASP A 254 3.45 -11.02 -30.94
N GLU A 255 4.70 -10.68 -30.63
CA GLU A 255 5.75 -10.32 -31.57
C GLU A 255 6.87 -11.36 -31.47
N LEU A 256 6.72 -12.46 -32.21
CA LEU A 256 7.90 -13.03 -32.86
C LEU A 256 8.49 -11.89 -33.71
N PRO A 257 9.76 -11.50 -33.54
CA PRO A 257 10.39 -10.58 -34.48
C PRO A 257 10.19 -11.19 -35.87
N ASP A 258 9.64 -10.43 -36.81
CA ASP A 258 9.63 -10.80 -38.22
C ASP A 258 11.06 -11.21 -38.61
N LEU A 259 11.31 -12.51 -38.71
CA LEU A 259 12.63 -13.04 -39.06
C LEU A 259 13.01 -12.59 -40.49
N ASP A 260 12.02 -12.22 -41.29
CA ASP A 260 12.15 -11.65 -42.62
C ASP A 260 12.80 -10.25 -42.61
N ALA A 261 12.64 -9.46 -41.54
CA ALA A 261 13.28 -8.15 -41.41
C ALA A 261 14.80 -8.24 -41.12
N ILE A 262 15.28 -9.42 -40.69
CA ILE A 262 16.70 -9.67 -40.41
C ILE A 262 17.46 -10.10 -41.68
N GLU A 263 16.81 -10.76 -42.63
CA GLU A 263 17.44 -11.18 -43.89
C GLU A 263 17.72 -10.03 -44.86
N VAL A 264 16.87 -8.98 -44.88
CA VAL A 264 17.04 -7.84 -45.79
C VAL A 264 18.34 -7.05 -45.52
N LYS A 265 18.90 -7.12 -44.31
CA LYS A 265 20.18 -6.46 -43.98
C LYS A 265 21.43 -7.25 -44.37
N ARG A 266 21.32 -8.53 -44.77
CA ARG A 266 22.48 -9.36 -45.14
C ARG A 266 22.77 -9.40 -46.64
N THR A 267 21.84 -9.02 -47.49
CA THR A 267 21.98 -9.08 -48.96
C THR A 267 22.43 -7.77 -49.62
N GLY A 268 22.66 -6.70 -48.85
CA GLY A 268 23.13 -5.39 -49.34
C GLY A 268 24.65 -5.18 -49.38
N ARG A 269 25.46 -6.24 -49.44
CA ARG A 269 26.91 -6.16 -49.70
C ARG A 269 27.29 -7.11 -50.83
N ARG A 270 27.17 -6.63 -52.07
CA ARG A 270 28.03 -7.00 -53.20
C ARG A 270 28.25 -5.78 -54.07
#